data_AF-A0AAD4K3J2-F1
#
_entry.id   AF-A0AAD4K3J2-F1
#
_cell.length_a   1.000
_cell.length_b   1.000
_cell.length_c   1.000
_cell.angle_alpha   90.00
_cell.angle_beta   90.00
_cell.angle_gamma   90.00
#
_symmetry.space_group_name_H-M   'P 1'
#
loop_
_entity.id
_entity.type
_entity.pdbx_description
1 polymer ?
#
loop_
_entity_poly.entity_id
_entity_poly.type
_entity_poly.pdbx_seq_one_letter_code
_entity_poly.pdbx_strand_id
1 'polypeptide(L)'
;SCIASAVEFVHIGSKTYYISKERRLSWPEVDQKCRELGGQMMNVETQEEANAVSERLKPHNFWVGIWDPKNINDYISVNTGRKPQFLHWIPGEPNKWNNVESCVELKSYGHTYLMNDFKCNVKQPFVCE
;
A
#
# COMPACT_ATOMS: atom_id res chain seq x y z
N SER A 1 19.36 22.78 -17.22
CA SER A 1 17.93 22.86 -16.89
C SER A 1 17.45 21.49 -16.44
N CYS A 2 17.22 21.30 -15.14
CA CYS A 2 16.54 20.10 -14.65
C CYS A 2 15.04 20.34 -14.81
N ILE A 3 14.41 19.69 -15.79
CA ILE A 3 12.96 19.61 -15.83
C ILE A 3 12.60 18.70 -14.67
N ALA A 4 12.10 19.27 -13.56
CA ALA A 4 11.43 18.47 -12.55
C ALA A 4 10.22 17.84 -13.26
N SER A 5 10.23 16.53 -13.49
CA SER A 5 9.03 15.83 -13.97
C SER A 5 7.91 16.15 -13.00
N ALA A 6 6.82 16.73 -13.52
CA ALA A 6 5.64 17.00 -12.73
C ALA A 6 5.17 15.68 -12.08
N VAL A 7 4.86 15.74 -10.78
CA VAL A 7 4.22 14.63 -10.08
C VAL A 7 2.81 14.51 -10.66
N GLU A 8 2.56 13.43 -11.40
CA GLU A 8 1.26 13.18 -12.00
C GLU A 8 0.35 12.41 -11.04
N PHE A 9 -0.80 13.00 -10.74
CA PHE A 9 -1.86 12.37 -9.98
C PHE A 9 -2.95 11.87 -10.91
N VAL A 10 -3.56 10.75 -10.55
CA VAL A 10 -4.58 10.07 -11.33
C VAL A 10 -5.85 9.88 -10.51
N HIS A 11 -7.00 10.15 -11.11
CA HIS A 11 -8.29 9.90 -10.46
C HIS A 11 -8.75 8.46 -10.70
N ILE A 12 -9.26 7.80 -9.66
CA ILE A 12 -9.97 6.51 -9.72
C ILE A 12 -11.16 6.58 -8.79
N GLY A 13 -12.37 6.42 -9.34
CA GLY A 13 -13.59 6.66 -8.58
C GLY A 13 -13.63 8.11 -8.08
N SER A 14 -13.84 8.30 -6.78
CA SER A 14 -13.86 9.61 -6.12
C SER A 14 -12.52 10.05 -5.51
N LYS A 15 -11.47 9.23 -5.63
CA LYS A 15 -10.17 9.47 -4.99
C LYS A 15 -9.09 9.83 -6.00
N THR A 16 -8.06 10.52 -5.51
CA THR A 16 -6.90 10.95 -6.28
C THR A 16 -5.70 10.17 -5.79
N TYR A 17 -4.85 9.71 -6.71
CA TYR A 17 -3.71 8.88 -6.36
C TYR A 17 -2.43 9.35 -7.02
N TYR A 18 -1.33 9.27 -6.30
CA TYR A 18 0.00 9.23 -6.89
C TYR A 18 0.48 7.78 -6.91
N ILE A 19 0.80 7.27 -8.11
CA ILE A 19 1.21 5.87 -8.30
C ILE A 19 2.67 5.84 -8.75
N SER A 20 3.53 5.24 -7.94
CA SER A 20 4.95 5.09 -8.25
C SER A 20 5.30 3.64 -8.55
N LYS A 21 5.54 3.32 -9.82
CA LYS A 21 6.01 1.98 -10.27
C LYS A 21 7.53 1.86 -10.23
N GLU A 22 8.21 2.86 -10.77
CA GLU A 22 9.68 2.84 -10.97
C GLU A 22 10.43 3.09 -9.68
N ARG A 23 10.03 4.14 -8.93
CA ARG A 23 10.63 4.43 -7.64
C ARG A 23 10.03 3.49 -6.61
N ARG A 24 10.90 2.71 -5.99
CA ARG A 24 10.56 1.73 -4.96
C ARG A 24 11.08 2.17 -3.61
N LEU A 25 10.23 2.09 -2.60
CA LEU A 25 10.51 2.55 -1.25
C LEU A 25 10.06 1.48 -0.25
N SER A 26 10.72 1.45 0.89
CA SER A 26 10.26 0.69 2.05
C SER A 26 8.98 1.32 2.60
N TRP A 27 8.18 0.55 3.31
CA TRP A 27 6.91 1.01 3.85
C TRP A 27 7.02 2.33 4.66
N PRO A 28 8.00 2.51 5.59
CA PRO A 28 8.16 3.78 6.30
C PRO A 28 8.62 4.93 5.39
N GLU A 29 9.47 4.66 4.39
CA GLU A 29 9.86 5.66 3.39
C GLU A 29 8.64 6.11 2.55
N VAL A 30 7.66 5.22 2.32
CA VAL A 30 6.41 5.56 1.63
C VAL A 30 5.52 6.45 2.46
N ASP A 31 5.29 6.15 3.75
CA ASP A 31 4.49 7.02 4.63
C ASP A 31 5.05 8.44 4.64
N GLN A 32 6.37 8.58 4.83
CA GLN A 32 7.04 9.86 4.71
C GLN A 32 6.80 10.50 3.35
N LYS A 33 6.98 9.73 2.25
CA LYS A 33 6.88 10.29 0.90
C LYS A 33 5.48 10.80 0.58
N CYS A 34 4.44 10.08 1.00
CA CYS A 34 3.07 10.52 0.76
C CYS A 34 2.74 11.79 1.54
N ARG A 35 3.21 11.91 2.78
CA ARG A 35 3.09 13.15 3.57
C ARG A 35 3.82 14.33 2.93
N GLU A 36 5.02 14.12 2.38
CA GLU A 36 5.76 15.15 1.63
C GLU A 36 5.00 15.64 0.37
N LEU A 37 4.18 14.77 -0.23
CA LEU A 37 3.33 15.12 -1.36
C LEU A 37 2.01 15.78 -0.94
N GLY A 38 1.80 16.02 0.36
CA GLY A 38 0.57 16.60 0.90
C GLY A 38 -0.60 15.62 1.03
N GLY A 39 -0.33 14.32 0.88
CA GLY A 39 -1.31 13.25 1.00
C GLY A 39 -0.95 12.24 2.09
N GLN A 40 -1.43 11.01 1.90
CA GLN A 40 -1.26 9.91 2.83
C GLN A 40 -1.04 8.58 2.08
N MET A 41 -0.65 7.51 2.76
CA MET A 41 -0.62 6.20 2.10
C MET A 41 -2.03 5.78 1.71
N MET A 42 -2.19 5.06 0.61
CA MET A 42 -3.50 4.56 0.16
C MET A 42 -4.27 3.89 1.31
N ASN A 43 -5.49 4.36 1.57
CA ASN A 43 -6.43 3.73 2.48
C ASN A 43 -7.41 2.87 1.68
N VAL A 44 -7.20 1.56 1.69
CA VAL A 44 -8.07 0.62 0.97
C VAL A 44 -9.41 0.50 1.70
N GLU A 45 -10.50 0.83 1.02
CA GLU A 45 -11.87 0.82 1.52
C GLU A 45 -12.70 -0.31 0.90
N THR A 46 -12.41 -0.69 -0.35
CA THR A 46 -13.13 -1.78 -1.03
C THR A 46 -12.24 -2.61 -1.95
N GLN A 47 -12.74 -3.79 -2.34
CA GLN A 47 -12.04 -4.66 -3.29
C GLN A 47 -12.02 -4.06 -4.70
N GLU A 48 -13.06 -3.32 -5.10
CA GLU A 48 -13.15 -2.64 -6.39
C GLU A 48 -12.08 -1.56 -6.51
N GLU A 49 -11.88 -0.76 -5.46
CA GLU A 49 -10.81 0.23 -5.38
C GLU A 49 -9.43 -0.43 -5.45
N ALA A 50 -9.20 -1.47 -4.64
CA ALA A 50 -7.96 -2.24 -4.65
C ALA A 50 -7.63 -2.74 -6.07
N ASN A 51 -8.61 -3.36 -6.75
CA ASN A 51 -8.45 -3.85 -8.11
C ASN A 51 -8.19 -2.71 -9.12
N ALA A 52 -8.95 -1.63 -9.06
CA ALA A 52 -8.83 -0.51 -9.99
C ALA A 52 -7.47 0.20 -9.90
N VAL A 53 -6.93 0.39 -8.69
CA VAL A 53 -5.57 0.89 -8.48
C VAL A 53 -4.54 -0.11 -8.99
N SER A 54 -4.74 -1.40 -8.69
CA SER A 54 -3.80 -2.47 -9.04
C SER A 54 -3.65 -2.68 -10.55
N GLU A 55 -4.66 -2.38 -11.37
CA GLU A 55 -4.54 -2.40 -12.84
C GLU A 55 -3.40 -1.51 -13.35
N ARG A 56 -3.12 -0.41 -12.65
CA ARG A 56 -2.00 0.46 -12.99
C ARG A 56 -0.67 -0.08 -12.47
N LEU A 57 -0.62 -0.99 -11.51
CA LEU A 57 0.62 -1.48 -10.92
C LEU A 57 1.04 -2.87 -11.41
N LYS A 58 0.17 -3.58 -12.14
CA LYS A 58 0.49 -4.89 -12.72
C LYS A 58 1.85 -4.89 -13.43
N PRO A 59 2.69 -5.93 -13.22
CA PRO A 59 2.47 -7.12 -12.39
C PRO A 59 3.00 -6.99 -10.93
N HIS A 60 3.18 -5.77 -10.42
CA HIS A 60 3.89 -5.54 -9.16
C HIS A 60 2.96 -5.49 -7.94
N ASN A 61 3.47 -6.00 -6.81
CA ASN A 61 2.90 -5.73 -5.48
C ASN A 61 3.26 -4.32 -5.03
N PHE A 62 2.48 -3.76 -4.10
CA PHE A 62 2.73 -2.40 -3.61
C PHE A 62 2.23 -2.18 -2.20
N TRP A 63 2.85 -1.22 -1.52
CA TRP A 63 2.50 -0.86 -0.15
C TRP A 63 1.15 -0.15 -0.04
N VAL A 64 0.41 -0.47 1.03
CA VAL A 64 -0.81 0.23 1.47
C VAL A 64 -0.66 0.69 2.92
N GLY A 65 -1.47 1.66 3.35
CA GLY A 65 -1.36 2.34 4.64
C GLY A 65 -1.76 1.52 5.88
N ILE A 66 -1.45 0.21 5.92
CA ILE A 66 -1.82 -0.71 7.00
C ILE A 66 -0.57 -1.41 7.53
N TRP A 67 -0.47 -1.52 8.86
CA TRP A 67 0.64 -2.18 9.55
C TRP A 67 0.24 -2.69 10.95
N ASP A 68 1.03 -3.60 11.51
CA ASP A 68 0.90 -4.16 12.85
C ASP A 68 2.07 -3.67 13.74
N PRO A 69 1.89 -2.57 14.49
CA PRO A 69 2.97 -1.96 15.28
C PRO A 69 3.45 -2.84 16.44
N LYS A 70 2.63 -3.79 16.88
CA LYS A 70 2.91 -4.64 18.05
C LYS A 70 3.37 -6.03 17.66
N ASN A 71 3.33 -6.37 16.37
CA ASN A 71 3.59 -7.71 15.87
C ASN A 71 2.74 -8.78 16.59
N ILE A 72 1.44 -8.50 16.84
CA ILE A 72 0.48 -9.45 17.46
C ILE A 72 -0.82 -9.71 16.65
N ASN A 73 -0.85 -9.38 15.36
CA ASN A 73 -1.97 -9.47 14.43
C ASN A 73 -3.05 -8.41 14.72
N ASP A 74 -2.62 -7.25 15.22
CA ASP A 74 -3.49 -6.09 15.48
C ASP A 74 -3.18 -4.98 14.47
N TYR A 75 -3.64 -5.18 13.24
CA TYR A 75 -3.39 -4.26 12.13
C TYR A 75 -4.19 -2.97 12.27
N ILE A 76 -3.50 -1.84 12.07
CA ILE A 76 -4.04 -0.49 12.13
C ILE A 76 -3.68 0.31 10.87
N SER A 77 -4.48 1.31 10.56
CA SER A 77 -4.17 2.32 9.55
C SER A 77 -3.10 3.28 10.07
N VAL A 78 -2.05 3.53 9.28
CA VAL A 78 -1.02 4.53 9.60
C VAL A 78 -1.56 5.96 9.55
N ASN A 79 -2.62 6.17 8.76
CA ASN A 79 -3.23 7.47 8.57
C ASN A 79 -4.08 7.89 9.77
N THR A 80 -4.80 6.94 10.37
CA THR A 80 -5.80 7.22 11.42
C THR A 80 -5.46 6.66 12.80
N GLY A 81 -4.54 5.70 12.88
CA GLY A 81 -4.26 4.94 14.10
C GLY A 81 -5.37 3.98 14.54
N ARG A 82 -6.40 3.79 13.70
CA ARG A 82 -7.57 2.94 13.98
C ARG A 82 -7.53 1.64 13.17
N LYS A 83 -8.34 0.66 13.55
CA LYS A 83 -8.53 -0.58 12.77
C LYS A 83 -9.08 -0.24 11.37
N PRO A 84 -8.51 -0.79 10.29
CA PRO A 84 -9.04 -0.60 8.94
C PRO A 84 -10.45 -1.20 8.84
N GLN A 85 -11.31 -0.58 8.04
CA GLN A 85 -12.66 -1.10 7.79
C GLN A 85 -12.67 -2.23 6.77
N PHE A 86 -11.64 -2.28 5.92
CA PHE A 86 -11.46 -3.30 4.90
C PHE A 86 -10.12 -4.01 5.12
N LEU A 87 -10.21 -5.32 5.33
CA LEU A 87 -9.07 -6.24 5.37
C LEU A 87 -9.49 -7.48 4.60
N HIS A 88 -8.85 -7.73 3.45
CA HIS A 88 -9.13 -8.89 2.63
C HIS A 88 -7.84 -9.60 2.25
N TRP A 89 -7.51 -10.60 3.07
CA TRP A 89 -6.25 -11.33 3.02
C TRP A 89 -6.25 -12.40 1.94
N ILE A 90 -5.07 -12.68 1.40
CA ILE A 90 -4.82 -13.93 0.67
C ILE A 90 -5.13 -15.11 1.62
N PRO A 91 -5.74 -16.21 1.14
CA PRO A 91 -5.93 -17.40 1.98
C PRO A 91 -4.61 -17.88 2.61
N GLY A 92 -4.57 -17.91 3.94
CA GLY A 92 -3.37 -18.25 4.72
C GLY A 92 -2.65 -17.05 5.31
N GLU A 93 -2.99 -15.83 4.89
CA GLU A 93 -2.45 -14.58 5.45
C GLU A 93 -3.40 -13.96 6.51
N PRO A 94 -2.87 -13.14 7.43
CA PRO A 94 -1.44 -12.87 7.63
C PRO A 94 -0.72 -14.04 8.32
N ASN A 95 0.44 -14.43 7.82
CA ASN A 95 1.18 -15.60 8.30
C ASN A 95 2.38 -15.25 9.19
N LYS A 96 2.81 -13.98 9.21
CA LYS A 96 3.97 -13.50 9.94
C LYS A 96 5.23 -14.31 9.69
N TRP A 97 5.65 -14.39 8.43
CA TRP A 97 6.76 -15.27 8.07
C TRP A 97 8.02 -14.91 8.89
N ASN A 98 8.51 -15.86 9.68
CA ASN A 98 9.61 -15.68 10.62
C ASN A 98 9.42 -14.56 11.67
N ASN A 99 8.18 -14.17 11.97
CA ASN A 99 7.82 -13.09 12.90
C ASN A 99 8.40 -11.71 12.53
N VAL A 100 8.71 -11.46 11.26
CA VAL A 100 9.33 -10.19 10.79
C VAL A 100 8.45 -9.41 9.81
N GLU A 101 7.21 -9.85 9.61
CA GLU A 101 6.25 -9.24 8.68
C GLU A 101 5.21 -8.46 9.48
N SER A 102 5.15 -7.16 9.23
CA SER A 102 4.31 -6.25 10.01
C SER A 102 3.72 -5.12 9.15
N CYS A 103 4.05 -5.05 7.88
CA CYS A 103 3.50 -4.06 6.95
C CYS A 103 2.68 -4.76 5.87
N VAL A 104 1.64 -4.12 5.37
CA VAL A 104 0.72 -4.76 4.42
C VAL A 104 0.97 -4.29 3.00
N GLU A 105 1.06 -5.25 2.09
CA GLU A 105 1.04 -5.02 0.65
C GLU A 105 -0.24 -5.53 0.01
N LEU A 106 -0.61 -4.95 -1.13
CA LEU A 106 -1.51 -5.60 -2.08
C LEU A 106 -0.67 -6.44 -3.05
N LYS A 107 -0.99 -7.73 -3.12
CA LYS A 107 -0.27 -8.75 -3.89
C LYS A 107 -1.20 -9.43 -4.89
N SER A 108 -0.67 -9.66 -6.10
CA SER A 108 -1.41 -10.35 -7.15
C SER A 108 -1.81 -11.76 -6.69
N TYR A 109 -3.10 -12.07 -6.79
CA TYR A 109 -3.67 -13.37 -6.46
C TYR A 109 -4.73 -13.76 -7.50
N GLY A 110 -4.37 -14.68 -8.41
CA GLY A 110 -5.21 -15.01 -9.56
C GLY A 110 -5.45 -13.78 -10.46
N HIS A 111 -6.72 -13.37 -10.59
CA HIS A 111 -7.13 -12.20 -11.38
C HIS A 111 -7.42 -10.95 -10.52
N THR A 112 -7.09 -10.97 -9.23
CA THR A 112 -7.35 -9.88 -8.28
C THR A 112 -6.08 -9.55 -7.48
N TYR A 113 -6.16 -8.55 -6.61
CA TYR A 113 -5.12 -8.21 -5.64
C TYR A 113 -5.71 -8.30 -4.24
N LEU A 114 -5.01 -9.03 -3.37
CA LEU A 114 -5.41 -9.26 -1.98
C LEU A 114 -4.25 -8.89 -1.05
N MET A 115 -4.56 -8.75 0.24
CA MET A 115 -3.59 -8.32 1.24
C MET A 115 -2.65 -9.45 1.66
N ASN A 116 -1.39 -9.10 1.87
CA ASN A 116 -0.32 -9.94 2.37
C ASN A 116 0.48 -9.14 3.40
N ASP A 117 0.77 -9.68 4.58
CA ASP A 117 1.76 -9.07 5.46
C ASP A 117 3.17 -9.37 4.93
N PHE A 118 4.05 -8.38 5.04
CA PHE A 118 5.37 -8.44 4.46
C PHE A 118 6.38 -7.59 5.26
N LYS A 119 7.65 -7.79 4.94
CA LYS A 119 8.76 -7.14 5.63
C LYS A 119 8.81 -5.66 5.26
N CYS A 120 8.57 -4.80 6.25
CA CYS A 120 8.47 -3.35 6.08
C CYS A 120 9.66 -2.69 5.36
N ASN A 121 10.85 -3.28 5.47
CA ASN A 121 12.09 -2.74 4.91
C ASN A 121 12.31 -3.08 3.43
N VAL A 122 11.45 -3.92 2.83
CA VAL A 122 11.56 -4.26 1.40
C VAL A 122 11.13 -3.06 0.55
N LYS A 123 11.94 -2.73 -0.46
CA LYS A 123 11.62 -1.64 -1.39
C LYS A 123 10.73 -2.13 -2.52
N GLN A 124 9.54 -1.57 -2.63
CA GLN A 124 8.58 -1.90 -3.68
C GLN A 124 7.78 -0.68 -4.16
N PRO A 125 7.03 -0.80 -5.27
CA PRO A 125 6.09 0.21 -5.71
C PRO A 125 5.13 0.64 -4.61
N PHE A 126 4.57 1.83 -4.76
CA PHE A 126 3.72 2.41 -3.73
C PHE A 126 2.67 3.36 -4.31
N VAL A 127 1.64 3.58 -3.50
CA VAL A 127 0.52 4.45 -3.83
C VAL A 127 0.27 5.42 -2.68
N CYS A 128 0.20 6.70 -3.01
CA CYS A 128 -0.32 7.73 -2.14
C CYS A 128 -1.73 8.11 -2.57
N GLU A 129 -2.52 8.59 -1.62
CA GLU A 129 -3.87 9.14 -1.76
C GLU A 129 -3.91 10.58 -1.26
#